data_AF-A0A918J7F8-F1
#
_entry.id   AF-A0A918J7F8-F1
#
_cell.length_a   1.000
_cell.length_b   1.000
_cell.length_c   1.000
_cell.angle_alpha   90.00
_cell.angle_beta   90.00
_cell.angle_gamma   90.00
#
_symmetry.space_group_name_H-M   'P 1'
#
loop_
_entity.id
_entity.type
_entity.pdbx_description
1 polymer ?
#
loop_
_entity_poly.entity_id
_entity_poly.type
_entity_poly.pdbx_seq_one_letter_code
_entity_poly.pdbx_strand_id
1 'polypeptide(L)'
;MKPIDKLVMKRKVFSDDLIIHSQTIKSLVYFDLPEKDFDISQCDLSFNILRHKENERDFKVQLFLQLEMFKIIVEGHYEVSDKIDKDQSNKIIEIAGLTTLIPFLRHSILNVTSGTKEGGIHLPLINLNNLIKNQMEENKSKPKPKKKTDPKTKSSTKSKKPE
;
A
#
# COMPACT_ATOMS: atom_id res chain seq x y z
N MET A 1 52.07 -12.95 12.98
CA MET A 1 50.96 -11.97 12.99
C MET A 1 50.23 -12.07 11.66
N LYS A 2 48.94 -12.42 11.65
CA LYS A 2 48.09 -12.31 10.45
C LYS A 2 47.49 -10.90 10.44
N PRO A 3 47.46 -10.18 9.31
CA PRO A 3 46.71 -8.94 9.24
C PRO A 3 45.22 -9.30 9.24
N ILE A 4 44.51 -8.74 10.22
CA ILE A 4 43.05 -8.69 10.19
C ILE A 4 42.73 -7.60 9.17
N ASP A 5 42.39 -8.01 7.95
CA ASP A 5 41.78 -7.12 6.98
C ASP A 5 40.49 -6.57 7.58
N LYS A 6 40.60 -5.39 8.18
CA LYS A 6 39.46 -4.54 8.52
C LYS A 6 38.82 -4.16 7.20
N LEU A 7 37.90 -5.01 6.74
CA LEU A 7 36.90 -4.65 5.75
C LEU A 7 35.96 -3.62 6.42
N VAL A 8 36.43 -2.39 6.53
CA VAL A 8 35.58 -1.25 6.87
C VAL A 8 34.66 -1.09 5.66
N MET A 9 33.51 -1.75 5.69
CA MET A 9 32.40 -1.39 4.82
C MET A 9 32.10 0.07 5.12
N LYS A 10 32.62 0.96 4.27
CA LYS A 10 32.16 2.34 4.16
C LYS A 10 30.65 2.23 3.89
N ARG A 11 29.82 2.38 4.93
CA ARG A 11 28.38 2.58 4.76
C ARG A 11 28.26 3.76 3.81
N LYS A 12 27.79 3.52 2.59
CA LYS A 12 27.41 4.62 1.70
C LYS A 12 26.37 5.44 2.46
N VAL A 13 26.56 6.75 2.51
CA VAL A 13 25.63 7.71 3.13
C VAL A 13 24.26 7.67 2.42
N PHE A 14 24.23 7.18 1.18
CA PHE A 14 23.04 6.86 0.40
C PHE A 14 23.03 5.36 0.12
N SER A 15 22.15 4.63 0.78
CA SER A 15 21.90 3.24 0.45
C SER A 15 20.76 3.19 -0.56
N ASP A 16 21.03 2.61 -1.73
CA ASP A 16 20.03 2.41 -2.79
C ASP A 16 19.09 1.25 -2.44
N ASP A 17 18.71 1.11 -1.16
CA ASP A 17 18.02 -0.07 -0.64
C ASP A 17 16.58 -0.15 -1.14
N LEU A 18 15.97 1.02 -1.38
CA LEU A 18 14.65 1.19 -1.94
C LEU A 18 14.72 2.20 -3.10
N ILE A 19 14.33 1.76 -4.28
CA ILE A 19 14.16 2.60 -5.46
C ILE A 19 12.69 3.03 -5.49
N ILE A 20 12.45 4.34 -5.60
CA ILE A 20 11.11 4.90 -5.79
C ILE A 20 10.93 5.15 -7.29
N HIS A 21 10.12 4.32 -7.95
CA HIS A 21 9.82 4.48 -9.37
C HIS A 21 8.82 5.62 -9.60
N SER A 22 7.78 5.69 -8.76
CA SER A 22 6.80 6.79 -8.81
C SER A 22 6.01 6.93 -7.51
N GLN A 23 5.48 8.12 -7.28
CA GLN A 23 4.43 8.40 -6.30
C GLN A 23 3.40 9.33 -6.95
N THR A 24 2.13 8.94 -6.92
CA THR A 24 1.08 9.64 -7.66
C THR A 24 -0.24 9.70 -6.88
N ILE A 25 -1.03 10.75 -7.12
CA ILE A 25 -2.45 10.75 -6.78
C ILE A 25 -3.15 9.94 -7.87
N LYS A 26 -3.56 8.73 -7.54
CA LYS A 26 -4.23 7.81 -8.46
C LYS A 26 -5.69 8.18 -8.69
N SER A 27 -6.35 8.66 -7.65
CA SER A 27 -7.75 9.09 -7.70
C SER A 27 -8.01 10.14 -6.63
N LEU A 28 -8.81 11.13 -6.98
CA LEU A 28 -9.32 12.15 -6.08
C LEU A 28 -10.77 12.43 -6.45
N VAL A 29 -11.67 12.23 -5.49
CA VAL A 29 -13.11 12.40 -5.68
C VAL A 29 -13.61 13.34 -4.60
N TYR A 30 -14.16 14.46 -5.02
CA TYR A 30 -14.77 15.45 -4.13
C TYR A 30 -16.27 15.18 -4.00
N PHE A 31 -16.78 15.27 -2.77
CA PHE A 31 -18.19 15.17 -2.46
C PHE A 31 -18.76 16.54 -2.09
N ASP A 32 -18.07 17.31 -1.24
CA ASP A 32 -18.57 18.59 -0.73
C ASP A 32 -17.45 19.45 -0.09
N LEU A 33 -16.72 20.23 -0.89
CA LEU A 33 -15.47 20.88 -0.48
C LEU A 33 -15.55 22.28 0.18
N PRO A 34 -16.42 23.23 -0.22
CA PRO A 34 -16.16 24.63 0.09
C PRO A 34 -16.66 25.11 1.46
N GLU A 35 -17.56 24.40 2.14
CA GLU A 35 -18.32 25.02 3.24
C GLU A 35 -18.30 24.33 4.60
N LYS A 36 -17.80 23.10 4.71
CA LYS A 36 -17.88 22.31 5.94
C LYS A 36 -16.60 22.35 6.76
N ASP A 37 -16.78 22.60 8.07
CA ASP A 37 -15.80 22.28 9.09
C ASP A 37 -15.62 20.75 9.13
N PHE A 38 -14.39 20.28 9.25
CA PHE A 38 -14.09 18.85 9.22
C PHE A 38 -13.29 18.41 10.44
N ASP A 39 -13.69 17.28 11.03
CA ASP A 39 -12.95 16.65 12.12
C ASP A 39 -12.02 15.54 11.60
N ILE A 40 -10.73 15.79 11.71
CA ILE A 40 -9.68 14.86 11.28
C ILE A 40 -9.62 13.57 12.08
N SER A 41 -10.29 13.51 13.24
CA SER A 41 -10.46 12.29 14.02
C SER A 41 -11.25 11.21 13.28
N GLN A 42 -12.01 11.58 12.25
CA GLN A 42 -12.84 10.68 11.44
C GLN A 42 -12.13 10.13 10.19
N CYS A 43 -10.81 10.30 10.09
CA CYS A 43 -10.04 9.79 8.97
C CYS A 43 -9.99 8.26 8.96
N ASP A 44 -10.65 7.65 7.98
CA ASP A 44 -10.48 6.24 7.67
C ASP A 44 -9.32 6.06 6.69
N LEU A 45 -8.23 5.47 7.18
CA LEU A 45 -7.01 5.20 6.41
C LEU A 45 -6.80 3.69 6.32
N SER A 46 -6.78 3.18 5.10
CA SER A 46 -6.45 1.78 4.81
C SER A 46 -5.40 1.70 3.71
N PHE A 47 -4.79 0.52 3.55
CA PHE A 47 -3.74 0.34 2.56
C PHE A 47 -3.70 -1.04 1.93
N ASN A 48 -3.14 -1.11 0.72
CA ASN A 48 -2.81 -2.35 0.05
C ASN A 48 -1.34 -2.38 -0.34
N ILE A 49 -0.73 -3.55 -0.24
CA ILE A 49 0.59 -3.84 -0.80
C ILE A 49 0.41 -4.89 -1.89
N LEU A 50 0.73 -4.52 -3.13
CA LEU A 50 0.60 -5.38 -4.31
C LEU A 50 2.00 -5.76 -4.78
N ARG A 51 2.36 -7.04 -4.68
CA ARG A 51 3.67 -7.54 -5.14
C ARG A 51 3.59 -7.98 -6.60
N HIS A 52 4.63 -7.70 -7.38
CA HIS A 52 4.73 -8.21 -8.75
C HIS A 52 4.95 -9.73 -8.74
N LYS A 53 4.28 -10.47 -9.64
CA LYS A 53 4.36 -11.94 -9.66
C LYS A 53 5.74 -12.45 -10.08
N GLU A 54 6.39 -11.73 -10.98
CA GLU A 54 7.66 -12.14 -11.59
C GLU A 54 8.88 -11.53 -10.89
N ASN A 55 8.68 -10.46 -10.12
CA ASN A 55 9.73 -9.79 -9.35
C ASN A 55 9.23 -9.54 -7.93
N GLU A 56 9.57 -10.41 -6.98
CA GLU A 56 9.10 -10.29 -5.58
C GLU A 56 9.61 -9.01 -4.88
N ARG A 57 10.63 -8.34 -5.44
CA ARG A 57 11.19 -7.09 -4.93
C ARG A 57 10.49 -5.84 -5.49
N ASP A 58 9.73 -5.99 -6.57
CA ASP A 58 8.88 -4.94 -7.14
C ASP A 58 7.50 -5.00 -6.46
N PHE A 59 7.07 -3.87 -5.93
CA PHE A 59 5.80 -3.74 -5.27
C PHE A 59 5.18 -2.35 -5.41
N LYS A 60 3.85 -2.33 -5.34
CA LYS A 60 3.05 -1.11 -5.24
C LYS A 60 2.42 -1.00 -3.86
N VAL A 61 2.41 0.21 -3.31
CA VAL A 61 1.64 0.54 -2.12
C VAL A 61 0.53 1.50 -2.52
N GLN A 62 -0.69 1.21 -2.09
CA GLN A 62 -1.84 2.10 -2.25
C GLN A 62 -2.32 2.50 -0.87
N LEU A 63 -2.42 3.81 -0.62
CA LEU A 63 -3.11 4.35 0.54
C LEU A 63 -4.47 4.88 0.12
N PHE A 64 -5.50 4.50 0.86
CA PHE A 64 -6.88 4.93 0.68
C PHE A 64 -7.24 5.76 1.89
N LEU A 65 -7.56 7.02 1.65
CA LEU A 65 -8.04 7.92 2.69
C LEU A 65 -9.41 8.43 2.31
N GLN A 66 -10.36 8.19 3.20
CA GLN A 66 -11.73 8.65 3.07
C GLN A 66 -12.05 9.62 4.20
N LEU A 67 -12.46 10.82 3.80
CA LEU A 67 -13.08 11.81 4.67
C LEU A 67 -14.52 12.04 4.18
N GLU A 68 -15.31 12.77 4.96
CA GLU A 68 -16.71 13.08 4.58
C GLU A 68 -16.77 13.84 3.25
N MET A 69 -15.85 14.79 3.06
CA MET A 69 -15.84 15.72 1.92
C MET A 69 -15.11 15.22 0.68
N PHE A 70 -14.19 14.26 0.80
CA PHE A 70 -13.49 13.68 -0.34
C PHE A 70 -12.91 12.29 -0.04
N LYS A 71 -12.62 11.56 -1.12
CA LYS A 71 -11.80 10.35 -1.12
C LYS A 71 -10.55 10.60 -1.95
N ILE A 72 -9.40 10.21 -1.41
CA ILE A 72 -8.13 10.24 -2.13
C ILE A 72 -7.47 8.86 -2.09
N ILE A 73 -6.92 8.46 -3.23
CA ILE A 73 -6.09 7.27 -3.37
C ILE A 73 -4.74 7.72 -3.90
N VAL A 74 -3.69 7.45 -3.14
CA VAL A 74 -2.31 7.64 -3.60
C VAL A 74 -1.66 6.28 -3.84
N GLU A 75 -0.86 6.18 -4.89
CA GLU A 75 -0.12 4.97 -5.25
C GLU A 75 1.36 5.30 -5.36
N GLY A 76 2.19 4.48 -4.70
CA GLY A 76 3.63 4.47 -4.89
C GLY A 76 4.08 3.16 -5.50
N HIS A 77 5.02 3.22 -6.44
CA HIS A 77 5.67 2.06 -7.06
C HIS A 77 7.14 2.05 -6.66
N TYR A 78 7.57 0.91 -6.15
CA TYR A 78 8.86 0.76 -5.50
C TYR A 78 9.53 -0.55 -5.89
N GLU A 79 10.85 -0.58 -5.74
CA GLU A 79 11.65 -1.77 -5.90
C GLU A 79 12.73 -1.85 -4.81
N VAL A 80 12.83 -3.00 -4.15
CA VAL A 80 13.91 -3.26 -3.19
C VAL A 80 15.16 -3.72 -3.94
N SER A 81 16.31 -3.13 -3.63
CA SER A 81 17.59 -3.50 -4.24
C SER A 81 17.93 -4.97 -4.05
N ASP A 82 18.52 -5.56 -5.08
CA ASP A 82 19.00 -6.94 -5.12
C ASP A 82 20.07 -7.26 -4.05
N LYS A 83 20.76 -6.23 -3.57
CA LYS A 83 21.79 -6.30 -2.51
C LYS A 83 21.22 -6.58 -1.12
N ILE A 84 19.92 -6.38 -0.92
CA ILE A 84 19.25 -6.63 0.35
C ILE A 84 18.86 -8.10 0.44
N ASP A 85 19.13 -8.75 1.58
CA ASP A 85 18.73 -10.12 1.83
C ASP A 85 17.20 -10.29 1.82
N LYS A 86 16.73 -11.50 1.55
CA LYS A 86 15.29 -11.76 1.35
C LYS A 86 14.45 -11.46 2.61
N ASP A 87 14.99 -11.72 3.80
CA ASP A 87 14.27 -11.51 5.06
C ASP A 87 14.13 -10.02 5.37
N GLN A 88 15.18 -9.23 5.12
CA GLN A 88 15.11 -7.77 5.20
C GLN A 88 14.24 -7.18 4.10
N SER A 89 14.28 -7.73 2.88
CA SER A 89 13.45 -7.26 1.77
C SER A 89 11.97 -7.29 2.11
N ASN A 90 11.49 -8.35 2.77
CA ASN A 90 10.09 -8.45 3.19
C ASN A 90 9.71 -7.35 4.19
N LYS A 91 10.59 -7.07 5.16
CA LYS A 91 10.36 -6.00 6.15
C LYS A 91 10.35 -4.61 5.51
N ILE A 92 11.23 -4.38 4.52
CA ILE A 92 11.25 -3.14 3.74
C ILE A 92 9.94 -2.99 2.96
N ILE A 93 9.48 -4.04 2.29
CA ILE A 93 8.21 -4.01 1.53
C ILE A 93 7.03 -3.65 2.45
N GLU A 94 6.99 -4.22 3.65
CA GLU A 94 5.90 -3.98 4.62
C GLU A 94 5.85 -2.56 5.16
N ILE A 95 6.99 -1.89 5.31
CA ILE A 95 7.08 -0.61 6.03
C ILE A 95 7.48 0.55 5.12
N ALA A 96 8.49 0.36 4.27
CA ALA A 96 9.17 1.44 3.58
C ALA A 96 8.30 2.13 2.51
N GLY A 97 7.42 1.37 1.85
CA GLY A 97 6.44 1.96 0.96
C GLY A 97 5.44 2.86 1.71
N LEU A 98 5.01 2.46 2.91
CA LEU A 98 4.11 3.28 3.72
C LEU A 98 4.81 4.51 4.31
N THR A 99 6.05 4.37 4.80
CA THR A 99 6.82 5.49 5.37
C THR A 99 7.11 6.58 4.34
N THR A 100 7.26 6.22 3.07
CA THR A 100 7.50 7.17 1.98
C THR A 100 6.20 7.72 1.39
N LEU A 101 5.12 6.93 1.34
CA LEU A 101 3.86 7.36 0.73
C LEU A 101 2.98 8.20 1.67
N ILE A 102 3.07 8.02 3.00
CA ILE A 102 2.33 8.85 3.96
C ILE A 102 2.70 10.34 3.87
N PRO A 103 3.98 10.75 3.85
CA PRO A 103 4.35 12.15 3.66
C PRO A 103 3.79 12.72 2.35
N PHE A 104 3.83 11.95 1.26
CA PHE A 104 3.23 12.33 -0.01
C PHE A 104 1.71 12.52 0.11
N LEU A 105 1.01 11.62 0.80
CA LEU A 105 -0.42 11.76 1.11
C LEU A 105 -0.70 13.03 1.93
N ARG A 106 0.08 13.31 2.98
CA ARG A 106 -0.09 14.51 3.81
C ARG A 106 0.01 15.78 2.97
N HIS A 107 1.04 15.87 2.14
CA HIS A 107 1.25 17.02 1.26
C HIS A 107 0.12 17.13 0.23
N SER A 108 -0.32 16.01 -0.33
CA SER A 108 -1.44 15.98 -1.27
C SER A 108 -2.73 16.50 -0.64
N ILE A 109 -3.07 16.05 0.57
CA ILE A 109 -4.25 16.51 1.31
C ILE A 109 -4.17 18.01 1.57
N LEU A 110 -3.02 18.48 2.09
CA LEU A 110 -2.82 19.90 2.38
C LEU A 110 -3.12 20.77 1.15
N ASN A 111 -2.60 20.38 -0.02
CA ASN A 111 -2.80 21.13 -1.26
C ASN A 111 -4.22 20.99 -1.81
N VAL A 112 -4.79 19.79 -1.77
CA VAL A 112 -6.14 19.51 -2.25
C VAL A 112 -7.19 20.28 -1.47
N THR A 113 -6.90 20.58 -0.21
CA THR A 113 -7.80 21.26 0.72
C THR A 113 -7.37 22.70 1.00
N SER A 114 -6.34 23.23 0.32
CA SER A 114 -5.84 24.58 0.58
C SER A 114 -6.85 25.69 0.27
N GLY A 115 -7.83 25.39 -0.59
CA GLY A 115 -8.92 26.30 -0.94
C GLY A 115 -10.15 26.22 -0.04
N THR A 116 -10.15 25.37 1.00
CA THR A 116 -11.26 25.32 1.97
C THR A 116 -11.16 26.49 2.96
N LYS A 117 -12.20 26.70 3.78
CA LYS A 117 -12.23 27.73 4.83
C LYS A 117 -11.06 27.61 5.81
N GLU A 118 -10.55 26.40 6.02
CA GLU A 118 -9.42 26.10 6.91
C GLU A 118 -8.04 26.48 6.30
N GLY A 119 -7.97 26.82 5.00
CA GLY A 119 -6.72 27.17 4.34
C GLY A 119 -5.77 25.99 4.13
N GLY A 120 -6.26 24.76 4.24
CA GLY A 120 -5.50 23.53 4.09
C GLY A 120 -5.55 22.63 5.33
N ILE A 121 -5.74 21.33 5.10
CA ILE A 121 -5.87 20.32 6.15
C ILE A 121 -4.54 19.62 6.37
N HIS A 122 -4.05 19.65 7.61
CA HIS A 122 -2.86 18.93 8.03
C HIS A 122 -3.21 17.57 8.64
N LEU A 123 -2.96 16.50 7.90
CA LEU A 123 -3.16 15.14 8.42
C LEU A 123 -2.23 14.88 9.63
N PRO A 124 -2.75 14.37 10.76
CA PRO A 124 -1.96 14.15 11.96
C PRO A 124 -0.88 13.09 11.76
N LEU A 125 -0.03 12.95 12.78
CA LEU A 125 0.92 11.86 12.84
C LEU A 125 0.18 10.52 12.88
N ILE A 126 0.51 9.64 11.94
CA ILE A 126 -0.06 8.30 11.84
C ILE A 126 0.91 7.35 12.51
N ASN A 127 0.42 6.59 13.49
CA ASN A 127 1.18 5.48 14.04
C ASN A 127 1.14 4.30 13.05
N LEU A 128 2.21 4.16 12.27
CA LEU A 128 2.37 3.12 11.26
C LEU A 128 2.21 1.70 11.81
N ASN A 129 2.75 1.42 13.00
CA ASN A 129 2.65 0.10 13.60
C ASN A 129 1.19 -0.27 13.91
N ASN A 130 0.41 0.70 14.41
CA ASN A 130 -1.01 0.50 14.66
C ASN A 130 -1.80 0.34 13.35
N LEU A 131 -1.48 1.14 12.33
CA LEU A 131 -2.12 1.03 11.01
C LEU A 131 -1.93 -0.37 10.41
N ILE A 132 -0.69 -0.88 10.41
CA ILE A 132 -0.37 -2.22 9.91
C ILE A 132 -1.11 -3.28 10.72
N LYS A 133 -1.08 -3.19 12.06
CA LYS A 133 -1.75 -4.14 12.95
C LYS A 133 -3.26 -4.20 12.69
N ASN A 134 -3.93 -3.05 12.64
CA ASN A 134 -5.37 -2.96 12.41
C ASN A 134 -5.75 -3.57 11.05
N GLN A 135 -4.99 -3.26 10.00
CA GLN A 135 -5.22 -3.82 8.66
C GLN A 135 -5.07 -5.34 8.64
N MET A 136 -4.10 -5.89 9.38
CA MET A 136 -3.92 -7.34 9.51
C MET A 136 -5.08 -8.01 10.25
N GLU A 137 -5.64 -7.36 11.26
CA GLU A 137 -6.80 -7.85 12.01
C GLU A 137 -8.07 -7.83 11.15
N GLU A 138 -8.31 -6.76 10.40
CA GLU A 138 -9.41 -6.67 9.43
C GLU A 138 -9.33 -7.73 8.32
N ASN A 139 -8.12 -8.02 7.84
CA ASN A 139 -7.92 -9.04 6.80
C ASN A 139 -8.16 -10.46 7.33
N LYS A 140 -8.03 -10.70 8.64
CA LYS A 140 -8.37 -11.98 9.28
C LYS A 140 -9.87 -12.14 9.51
N SER A 141 -10.59 -11.04 9.75
CA SER A 141 -12.04 -11.05 10.01
C SER A 141 -12.89 -11.10 8.74
N LYS A 142 -12.33 -10.75 7.57
CA LYS A 142 -13.01 -10.89 6.28
C LYS A 142 -13.18 -12.37 5.89
N PRO A 143 -14.41 -12.84 5.58
CA PRO A 143 -14.65 -14.22 5.18
C PRO A 143 -13.86 -14.53 3.90
N LYS A 144 -13.14 -15.66 3.89
CA LYS A 144 -12.42 -16.14 2.70
C LYS A 144 -13.40 -16.20 1.52
N PRO A 145 -13.04 -15.68 0.34
CA PRO A 145 -13.90 -15.79 -0.84
C PRO A 145 -14.19 -17.26 -1.09
N LYS A 146 -15.47 -17.62 -1.17
CA LYS A 146 -15.90 -18.97 -1.56
C LYS A 146 -15.21 -19.28 -2.90
N LYS A 147 -14.38 -20.33 -2.94
CA LYS A 147 -13.89 -20.89 -4.19
C LYS A 147 -15.10 -21.10 -5.10
N LYS A 148 -15.16 -20.42 -6.25
CA LYS A 148 -16.04 -20.83 -7.34
C LYS A 148 -15.60 -22.23 -7.73
N THR A 149 -16.36 -23.24 -7.31
CA THR A 149 -16.30 -24.56 -7.93
C THR A 149 -16.84 -24.40 -9.33
N ASP A 150 -15.97 -24.49 -10.34
CA ASP A 150 -16.39 -24.56 -11.73
C ASP A 150 -17.37 -25.72 -11.92
N PRO A 151 -18.49 -25.54 -12.64
CA PRO A 151 -19.32 -26.65 -13.05
C PRO A 151 -18.55 -27.45 -14.09
N LYS A 152 -18.08 -28.65 -13.68
CA LYS A 152 -17.49 -29.62 -14.60
C LYS A 152 -18.46 -29.90 -15.74
N THR A 153 -18.06 -29.46 -16.92
CA THR A 153 -18.45 -29.96 -18.22
C THR A 153 -18.36 -31.49 -18.21
N LYS A 154 -19.47 -32.19 -18.44
CA LYS A 154 -19.48 -33.55 -18.99
C LYS A 154 -20.46 -33.60 -20.14
N SER A 155 -19.95 -33.36 -21.34
CA SER A 155 -20.61 -33.71 -22.59
C SER A 155 -20.47 -35.22 -22.85
N SER A 156 -21.56 -35.83 -23.33
CA SER A 156 -21.70 -37.10 -24.08
C SER A 156 -21.20 -38.39 -23.40
N THR A 157 -21.96 -39.50 -23.38
CA THR A 157 -22.34 -40.23 -24.60
C THR A 157 -23.60 -41.09 -24.40
N LYS A 158 -24.42 -41.10 -25.45
CA LYS A 158 -25.58 -41.95 -25.80
C LYS A 158 -25.25 -43.44 -25.69
N SER A 159 -26.19 -44.30 -25.24
CA SER A 159 -26.45 -45.66 -25.79
C SER A 159 -27.61 -46.40 -25.08
N LYS A 160 -28.70 -46.56 -25.84
CA LYS A 160 -29.65 -47.69 -25.94
C LYS A 160 -30.09 -48.50 -24.69
N LYS A 161 -31.41 -48.46 -24.48
CA LYS A 161 -32.22 -49.45 -23.76
C LYS A 161 -32.58 -50.62 -24.71
N PRO A 162 -32.57 -51.87 -24.25
CA PRO A 162 -33.50 -52.88 -24.73
C PRO A 162 -34.46 -53.33 -23.62
N GLU A 163 -35.72 -53.49 -24.03
CA GLU A 163 -36.90 -54.13 -23.41
C GLU A 163 -37.21 -53.79 -21.94
#